data_AF-A0A9P1CV87-F1
#
_entry.id   AF-A0A9P1CV87-F1
#
_cell.length_a   1.000
_cell.length_b   1.000
_cell.length_c   1.000
_cell.angle_alpha   90.00
_cell.angle_beta   90.00
_cell.angle_gamma   90.00
#
_symmetry.space_group_name_H-M   'P 1'
#
loop_
_entity.id
_entity.type
_entity.pdbx_description
1 polymer ?
#
loop_
_entity_poly.entity_id
_entity_poly.type
_entity_poly.pdbx_seq_one_letter_code
_entity_poly.pdbx_strand_id
1 'polypeptide(L)'
;MRCVECLQGQYDGNVSMTCADGTYLADSSACVRACLVGETDTVVVNGNSHTDATVTARLSSGNTETGLQCSTLDAAYSGTYDLTCTNGLLSDSHSCHEMCLTTDSVTALVRGSSYNVMPVSDIVHGTTGNVPCSSHLTGYAGDIVLTCTEGSMQADGSGCQAPCTSGSSLSVTFGGASHTVTLTSQITSGTTGTESCNSVDNGFNGDLVLSCSDGAASMASNTCTERPCAQDLGYALSLGGETATNNLASQVTHAATVTVGCGTVASGWGGDITVTCIKGSAIPDYSACLSPCVLGTTTSLVLGVDSESFSVSSTAVIAHGATGTESCAIAHQGFEGNIVLSCDAGTLSMDSNTCVEKPCLQNLSYSVTLGQFSKTLQLDSQLSHGGTTASTACSVVDPSYDRDFTATCNKADMVGNMGGCLQACTTETVGLFALGPETGKVSPSSRLPGDGSSFGMDCSVRRRPPAVAMPLGVENTTRNMEMEPTEKKQHIAGAHEEH
;
A
#
# COMPACT_ATOMS: atom_id res chain seq x y z
N MET A 1 111.81 25.76 13.06
CA MET A 1 111.35 24.46 13.63
C MET A 1 109.84 24.50 13.73
N ARG A 2 109.10 23.38 13.64
CA ARG A 2 107.63 23.43 13.78
C ARG A 2 107.28 23.55 15.27
N CYS A 3 106.29 24.37 15.62
CA CYS A 3 105.92 24.58 17.03
C CYS A 3 105.53 23.26 17.74
N VAL A 4 104.90 22.34 17.01
CA VAL A 4 104.51 21.00 17.49
C VAL A 4 105.69 20.15 18.00
N GLU A 5 106.90 20.37 17.46
CA GLU A 5 108.11 19.64 17.84
C GLU A 5 108.81 20.26 19.06
N CYS A 6 108.63 21.57 19.28
CA CYS A 6 109.39 22.34 20.28
C CYS A 6 108.59 22.67 21.56
N LEU A 7 107.27 22.81 21.48
CA LEU A 7 106.45 23.43 22.55
C LEU A 7 105.37 22.50 23.12
N GLN A 8 105.59 21.18 23.06
CA GLN A 8 104.57 20.16 23.34
C GLN A 8 103.50 20.17 22.22
N GLY A 9 102.99 19.01 21.78
CA GLY A 9 102.23 18.86 20.52
C GLY A 9 100.91 19.67 20.37
N GLN A 10 100.64 20.59 21.28
CA GLN A 10 99.48 21.47 21.36
C GLN A 10 99.63 22.77 20.56
N TYR A 11 100.80 23.09 20.00
CA TYR A 11 101.00 24.33 19.25
C TYR A 11 101.21 24.07 17.75
N ASP A 12 100.51 24.83 16.92
CA ASP A 12 100.74 24.95 15.48
C ASP A 12 101.56 26.18 15.15
N GLY A 13 102.14 26.21 13.95
CA GLY A 13 102.98 27.29 13.47
C GLY A 13 104.47 26.91 13.38
N ASN A 14 105.30 27.92 13.17
CA ASN A 14 106.75 27.77 13.08
C ASN A 14 107.46 28.65 14.11
N VAL A 15 108.43 28.08 14.81
CA VAL A 15 109.41 28.84 15.58
C VAL A 15 110.47 29.34 14.61
N SER A 16 110.62 30.65 14.50
CA SER A 16 111.73 31.26 13.78
C SER A 16 112.93 31.38 14.73
N MET A 17 114.12 31.04 14.25
CA MET A 17 115.35 31.15 15.03
C MET A 17 116.27 32.15 14.35
N THR A 18 116.65 33.20 15.07
CA THR A 18 117.63 34.17 14.59
C THR A 18 118.89 34.04 15.44
N CYS A 19 120.05 33.85 14.80
CA CYS A 19 121.34 33.85 15.48
C CYS A 19 121.91 35.26 15.43
N ALA A 20 122.06 35.91 16.59
CA ALA A 20 122.69 37.21 16.74
C ALA A 20 123.81 37.09 17.78
N ASP A 21 125.02 37.52 17.42
CA ASP A 21 126.21 37.53 18.29
C ASP A 21 126.51 36.18 18.98
N GLY A 22 126.30 35.05 18.27
CA GLY A 22 126.55 33.71 18.80
C GLY A 22 125.46 33.18 19.74
N THR A 23 124.37 33.93 19.97
CA THR A 23 123.21 33.50 20.75
C THR A 23 122.02 33.24 19.82
N TYR A 24 121.34 32.11 19.99
CA TYR A 24 120.10 31.81 19.27
C TYR A 24 118.90 32.40 20.01
N LEU A 25 118.18 33.32 19.36
CA LEU A 25 116.89 33.83 19.83
C LEU A 25 115.79 33.06 19.09
N ALA A 26 114.96 32.34 19.85
CA ALA A 26 113.78 31.68 19.32
C ALA A 26 112.57 32.62 19.44
N ASP A 27 111.92 32.91 18.32
CA ASP A 27 110.66 33.64 18.27
C ASP A 27 109.52 32.65 18.03
N SER A 28 108.72 32.47 19.07
CA SER A 28 107.52 31.61 19.09
C SER A 28 106.22 32.41 18.96
N SER A 29 106.27 33.70 18.56
CA SER A 29 105.07 34.53 18.44
C SER A 29 104.08 34.00 17.39
N ALA A 30 104.56 33.24 16.40
CA ALA A 30 103.73 32.55 15.41
C ALA A 30 103.19 31.20 15.90
N CYS A 31 103.52 30.76 17.11
CA CYS A 31 102.99 29.52 17.69
C CYS A 31 101.61 29.78 18.31
N VAL A 32 100.58 29.21 17.68
CA VAL A 32 99.19 29.31 18.15
C VAL A 32 98.75 27.97 18.71
N ARG A 33 98.05 28.00 19.85
CA ARG A 33 97.53 26.76 20.47
C ARG A 33 96.45 26.17 19.57
N ALA A 34 96.58 24.88 19.26
CA ALA A 34 95.56 24.05 18.62
C ALA A 34 94.60 23.51 19.67
N CYS A 35 93.38 23.17 19.26
CA CYS A 35 92.42 22.52 20.12
C CYS A 35 92.56 21.00 19.99
N LEU A 36 92.67 20.31 21.12
CA LEU A 36 93.01 18.88 21.17
C LEU A 36 91.74 18.02 21.18
N VAL A 37 91.91 16.76 20.76
CA VAL A 37 90.85 15.75 20.91
C VAL A 37 90.47 15.62 22.38
N GLY A 38 89.17 15.67 22.68
CA GLY A 38 88.67 15.60 24.06
C GLY A 38 88.53 16.94 24.76
N GLU A 39 88.98 18.05 24.16
CA GLU A 39 88.61 19.38 24.67
C GLU A 39 87.12 19.65 24.41
N THR A 40 86.47 20.26 25.39
CA THR A 40 85.04 20.52 25.37
C THR A 40 84.74 22.02 25.31
N ASP A 41 83.59 22.34 24.72
CA ASP A 41 82.95 23.65 24.77
C ASP A 41 81.55 23.53 25.40
N THR A 42 80.97 24.65 25.82
CA THR A 42 79.58 24.69 26.30
C THR A 42 78.67 25.26 25.23
N VAL A 43 77.91 24.39 24.56
CA VAL A 43 76.90 24.80 23.58
C VAL A 43 75.61 25.14 24.32
N VAL A 44 75.09 26.36 24.13
CA VAL A 44 73.87 26.83 24.81
C VAL A 44 72.69 26.87 23.85
N VAL A 45 71.80 25.87 23.93
CA VAL A 45 70.62 25.76 23.08
C VAL A 45 69.37 26.14 23.87
N ASN A 46 68.67 27.21 23.47
CA ASN A 46 67.47 27.72 24.13
C ASN A 46 67.62 27.97 25.65
N GLY A 47 68.83 28.30 26.10
CA GLY A 47 69.15 28.52 27.52
C GLY A 47 69.61 27.28 28.28
N ASN A 48 69.52 26.09 27.68
CA ASN A 48 70.10 24.86 28.23
C ASN A 48 71.59 24.76 27.82
N SER A 49 72.47 24.61 28.81
CA SER A 49 73.91 24.50 28.59
C SER A 49 74.35 23.04 28.50
N HIS A 50 74.99 22.66 27.41
CA HIS A 50 75.54 21.32 27.16
C HIS A 50 77.06 21.38 27.16
N THR A 51 77.70 20.85 28.20
CA THR A 51 79.16 20.93 28.41
C THR A 51 79.98 19.85 27.68
N ASP A 52 79.31 19.02 26.90
CA ASP A 52 79.86 17.77 26.38
C ASP A 52 80.20 17.87 24.88
N ALA A 53 80.10 19.06 24.30
CA ALA A 53 80.49 19.33 22.91
C ALA A 53 82.00 19.16 22.76
N THR A 54 82.42 18.00 22.26
CA THR A 54 83.81 17.57 22.27
C THR A 54 84.40 17.55 20.87
N VAL A 55 85.60 18.11 20.72
CA VAL A 55 86.36 18.03 19.46
C VAL A 55 86.79 16.58 19.20
N THR A 56 86.43 16.01 18.04
CA THR A 56 86.72 14.59 17.74
C THR A 56 88.08 14.39 17.06
N ALA A 57 88.61 15.45 16.44
CA ALA A 57 89.92 15.47 15.80
C ALA A 57 90.66 16.78 16.11
N ARG A 58 91.99 16.73 16.30
CA ARG A 58 92.79 17.93 16.58
C ARG A 58 92.52 19.05 15.57
N LEU A 59 92.11 20.23 16.05
CA LEU A 59 91.85 21.41 15.23
C LEU A 59 92.99 22.41 15.34
N SER A 60 93.62 22.73 14.21
CA SER A 60 94.51 23.89 14.14
C SER A 60 93.76 25.18 14.42
N SER A 61 94.43 26.16 15.04
CA SER A 61 93.84 27.48 15.23
C SER A 61 93.38 28.08 13.89
N GLY A 62 92.13 28.53 13.82
CA GLY A 62 91.44 29.00 12.63
C GLY A 62 90.62 27.94 11.89
N ASN A 63 90.70 26.67 12.29
CA ASN A 63 89.90 25.59 11.69
C ASN A 63 88.62 25.34 12.48
N THR A 64 87.63 24.79 11.75
CA THR A 64 86.32 24.42 12.27
C THR A 64 86.07 22.93 12.03
N GLU A 65 85.61 22.22 13.06
CA GLU A 65 84.97 20.91 12.91
C GLU A 65 83.48 21.14 12.64
N THR A 66 83.01 20.78 11.45
CA THR A 66 81.67 21.11 10.98
C THR A 66 80.72 19.93 10.95
N GLY A 67 79.43 20.17 11.18
CA GLY A 67 78.36 19.19 10.96
C GLY A 67 78.23 18.13 12.07
N LEU A 68 78.70 18.45 13.28
CA LEU A 68 78.48 17.61 14.46
C LEU A 68 76.98 17.59 14.75
N GLN A 69 76.42 16.40 14.99
CA GLN A 69 74.97 16.25 15.15
C GLN A 69 74.53 16.71 16.55
N CYS A 70 73.50 17.55 16.65
CA CYS A 70 73.01 18.01 17.95
C CYS A 70 72.48 16.87 18.83
N SER A 71 72.08 15.75 18.24
CA SER A 71 71.67 14.53 18.96
C SER A 71 72.80 13.87 19.76
N THR A 72 74.06 14.27 19.55
CA THR A 72 75.19 13.84 20.40
C THR A 72 75.33 14.67 21.67
N LEU A 73 74.77 15.89 21.70
CA LEU A 73 74.70 16.71 22.91
C LEU A 73 73.60 16.19 23.82
N ASP A 74 72.40 16.02 23.27
CA ASP A 74 71.26 15.38 23.91
C ASP A 74 70.30 14.85 22.83
N ALA A 75 69.70 13.68 23.07
CA ALA A 75 68.83 13.01 22.11
C ALA A 75 67.56 13.82 21.75
N ALA A 76 67.20 14.84 22.56
CA ALA A 76 66.08 15.74 22.32
C ALA A 76 66.36 16.84 21.28
N TYR A 77 67.60 16.97 20.77
CA TYR A 77 67.95 18.00 19.80
C TYR A 77 68.17 17.45 18.38
N SER A 78 67.74 18.24 17.41
CA SER A 78 67.99 18.03 15.97
C SER A 78 68.85 19.15 15.40
N GLY A 79 69.42 18.94 14.22
CA GLY A 79 70.29 19.91 13.54
C GLY A 79 71.77 19.60 13.75
N THR A 80 72.63 20.58 13.45
CA THR A 80 74.08 20.45 13.62
C THR A 80 74.70 21.63 14.34
N TYR A 81 75.87 21.40 14.92
CA TYR A 81 76.74 22.43 15.46
C TYR A 81 78.16 22.30 14.92
N ASP A 82 78.88 23.42 14.95
CA ASP A 82 80.25 23.55 14.48
C ASP A 82 81.12 24.07 15.62
N LEU A 83 82.32 23.51 15.80
CA LEU A 83 83.29 23.95 16.80
C LEU A 83 84.49 24.61 16.10
N THR A 84 84.74 25.88 16.39
CA THR A 84 85.87 26.64 15.83
C THR A 84 86.95 26.83 16.88
N CYS A 85 88.18 26.46 16.53
CA CYS A 85 89.33 26.67 17.40
C CYS A 85 90.01 28.01 17.13
N THR A 86 90.11 28.90 18.11
CA THR A 86 90.87 30.15 18.00
C THR A 86 91.89 30.26 19.12
N ASN A 87 93.18 30.11 18.79
CA ASN A 87 94.30 30.15 19.74
C ASN A 87 94.09 29.22 20.96
N GLY A 88 93.51 28.05 20.73
CA GLY A 88 93.25 27.04 21.76
C GLY A 88 92.03 27.34 22.63
N LEU A 89 91.19 28.30 22.24
CA LEU A 89 89.85 28.49 22.79
C LEU A 89 88.84 27.97 21.78
N LEU A 90 87.91 27.13 22.24
CA LEU A 90 86.77 26.71 21.43
C LEU A 90 85.67 27.77 21.48
N SER A 91 84.99 27.93 20.36
CA SER A 91 83.76 28.69 20.25
C SER A 91 82.81 27.92 19.32
N ASP A 92 81.53 27.94 19.63
CA ASP A 92 80.51 27.21 18.88
C ASP A 92 79.63 28.11 18.00
N SER A 93 79.01 27.47 17.01
CA SER A 93 77.87 28.00 16.26
C SER A 93 76.95 26.83 15.95
N HIS A 94 75.64 26.98 16.15
CA HIS A 94 74.72 25.85 16.00
C HIS A 94 73.40 26.20 15.31
N SER A 95 72.80 25.15 14.76
CA SER A 95 71.42 25.07 14.28
C SER A 95 70.60 24.08 15.10
N CYS A 96 71.05 23.81 16.34
CA CYS A 96 70.36 22.91 17.25
C CYS A 96 68.99 23.46 17.62
N HIS A 97 67.96 22.63 17.42
CA HIS A 97 66.58 22.93 17.83
C HIS A 97 66.01 21.75 18.61
N GLU A 98 65.25 22.06 19.65
CA GLU A 98 64.60 21.06 20.49
C GLU A 98 63.44 20.41 19.72
N MET A 99 63.45 19.07 19.68
CA MET A 99 62.43 18.23 19.09
C MET A 99 61.28 18.00 20.06
N CYS A 100 60.16 17.52 19.56
CA CYS A 100 59.05 17.07 20.38
C CYS A 100 59.06 15.53 20.41
N LEU A 101 59.35 14.97 21.58
CA LEU A 101 59.59 13.54 21.77
C LEU A 101 58.29 12.74 21.85
N THR A 102 58.36 11.45 21.58
CA THR A 102 57.25 10.50 21.78
C THR A 102 56.72 10.43 23.23
N THR A 103 57.52 10.88 24.21
CA THR A 103 57.11 10.99 25.61
C THR A 103 56.40 12.29 25.95
N ASP A 104 56.50 13.30 25.09
CA ASP A 104 55.84 14.58 25.30
C ASP A 104 54.36 14.44 24.99
N SER A 105 53.54 15.23 25.68
CA SER A 105 52.08 15.18 25.50
C SER A 105 51.49 16.57 25.41
N VAL A 106 50.50 16.74 24.53
CA VAL A 106 49.78 18.00 24.30
C VAL A 106 48.28 17.75 24.33
N THR A 107 47.51 18.73 24.80
CA THR A 107 46.05 18.65 24.77
C THR A 107 45.52 19.06 23.40
N ALA A 108 44.87 18.13 22.69
CA ALA A 108 44.12 18.40 21.48
C ALA A 108 42.64 18.64 21.80
N LEU A 109 42.03 19.65 21.17
CA LEU A 109 40.59 19.89 21.24
C LEU A 109 39.91 19.27 20.03
N VAL A 110 39.08 18.25 20.25
CA VAL A 110 38.26 17.61 19.22
C VAL A 110 36.80 17.81 19.58
N ARG A 111 36.08 18.60 18.77
CA ARG A 111 34.64 18.87 18.95
C ARG A 111 34.26 19.37 20.35
N GLY A 112 35.12 20.18 20.98
CA GLY A 112 34.91 20.72 22.32
C GLY A 112 35.36 19.80 23.47
N SER A 113 35.78 18.57 23.18
CA SER A 113 36.37 17.64 24.15
C SER A 113 37.89 17.66 24.08
N SER A 114 38.55 17.60 25.23
CA SER A 114 40.01 17.65 25.35
C SER A 114 40.60 16.24 25.48
N TYR A 115 41.64 15.94 24.70
CA TYR A 115 42.35 14.66 24.70
C TYR A 115 43.85 14.91 24.85
N ASN A 116 44.52 14.11 25.69
CA ASN A 116 45.97 14.14 25.74
C ASN A 116 46.52 13.24 24.63
N VAL A 117 47.30 13.81 23.72
CA VAL A 117 47.87 13.11 22.57
C VAL A 117 49.39 13.16 22.62
N MET A 118 50.02 12.08 22.16
CA MET A 118 51.48 11.93 22.10
C MET A 118 51.88 11.62 20.65
N PRO A 119 53.05 12.10 20.17
CA PRO A 119 53.56 11.74 18.85
C PRO A 119 53.78 10.23 18.70
N VAL A 120 53.54 9.71 17.48
CA VAL A 120 53.87 8.31 17.14
C VAL A 120 55.38 8.12 16.93
N SER A 121 56.07 9.20 16.58
CA SER A 121 57.52 9.30 16.44
C SER A 121 57.97 10.71 16.84
N ASP A 122 59.24 10.88 17.18
CA ASP A 122 59.79 12.21 17.49
C ASP A 122 59.58 13.17 16.30
N ILE A 123 59.19 14.41 16.59
CA ILE A 123 58.88 15.44 15.59
C ILE A 123 60.00 16.48 15.61
N VAL A 124 60.68 16.62 14.46
CA VAL A 124 61.73 17.62 14.27
C VAL A 124 61.13 19.02 14.35
N HIS A 125 61.90 19.97 14.88
CA HIS A 125 61.50 21.38 14.90
C HIS A 125 61.02 21.89 13.53
N GLY A 126 59.89 22.61 13.52
CA GLY A 126 59.30 23.19 12.32
C GLY A 126 58.57 22.18 11.42
N THR A 127 58.48 20.91 11.83
CA THR A 127 57.76 19.85 11.11
C THR A 127 56.47 19.45 11.81
N THR A 128 55.70 18.59 11.15
CA THR A 128 54.43 18.07 11.67
C THR A 128 54.44 16.55 11.80
N GLY A 129 53.76 16.04 12.83
CA GLY A 129 53.42 14.62 13.00
C GLY A 129 51.90 14.41 12.96
N ASN A 130 51.46 13.23 12.54
CA ASN A 130 50.03 12.88 12.49
C ASN A 130 49.72 11.78 13.51
N VAL A 131 48.64 11.96 14.26
CA VAL A 131 48.11 10.97 15.19
C VAL A 131 46.69 10.58 14.74
N PRO A 132 46.42 9.30 14.39
CA PRO A 132 45.10 8.90 13.93
C PRO A 132 44.02 9.19 14.96
N CYS A 133 42.93 9.86 14.58
CA CYS A 133 41.84 10.19 15.52
C CYS A 133 41.26 8.92 16.17
N SER A 134 41.22 7.81 15.43
CA SER A 134 40.74 6.50 15.89
C SER A 134 41.52 5.92 17.08
N SER A 135 42.76 6.37 17.33
CA SER A 135 43.56 5.93 18.48
C SER A 135 43.06 6.48 19.83
N HIS A 136 42.33 7.60 19.81
CA HIS A 136 41.78 8.25 21.00
C HIS A 136 40.25 8.29 21.00
N LEU A 137 39.64 8.20 19.81
CA LEU A 137 38.21 8.38 19.58
C LEU A 137 37.67 7.26 18.69
N THR A 138 37.02 6.26 19.30
CA THR A 138 36.46 5.12 18.55
C THR A 138 35.47 5.59 17.47
N GLY A 139 35.73 5.18 16.22
CA GLY A 139 34.90 5.50 15.05
C GLY A 139 35.18 6.85 14.39
N TYR A 140 35.99 7.72 14.98
CA TYR A 140 36.43 8.94 14.30
C TYR A 140 37.42 8.61 13.20
N ALA A 141 37.32 9.35 12.09
CA ALA A 141 38.26 9.28 10.97
C ALA A 141 39.12 10.56 10.90
N GLY A 142 40.23 10.47 10.17
CA GLY A 142 41.20 11.56 10.02
C GLY A 142 42.36 11.49 11.02
N ASP A 143 43.14 12.56 11.05
CA ASP A 143 44.33 12.69 11.89
C ASP A 143 44.29 13.99 12.70
N ILE A 144 44.88 13.94 13.89
CA ILE A 144 45.27 15.10 14.70
C ILE A 144 46.67 15.50 14.23
N VAL A 145 46.84 16.74 13.80
CA VAL A 145 48.12 17.27 13.33
C VAL A 145 48.86 17.89 14.51
N LEU A 146 50.05 17.38 14.81
CA LEU A 146 50.95 17.91 15.82
C LEU A 146 52.01 18.78 15.15
N THR A 147 52.19 20.02 15.60
CA THR A 147 53.25 20.92 15.13
C THR A 147 54.26 21.13 16.24
N CYS A 148 55.54 20.93 15.93
CA CYS A 148 56.63 21.10 16.90
C CYS A 148 57.38 22.42 16.67
N THR A 149 57.55 23.23 17.71
CA THR A 149 58.34 24.48 17.66
C THR A 149 59.15 24.62 18.95
N GLU A 150 60.47 24.41 18.88
CA GLU A 150 61.41 24.55 20.00
C GLU A 150 60.95 23.74 21.22
N GLY A 151 60.76 22.42 21.04
CA GLY A 151 60.26 21.51 22.08
C GLY A 151 58.79 21.72 22.48
N SER A 152 58.14 22.79 22.02
CA SER A 152 56.74 23.05 22.30
C SER A 152 55.84 22.44 21.22
N MET A 153 54.89 21.59 21.65
CA MET A 153 53.88 21.03 20.76
C MET A 153 52.58 21.83 20.76
N GLN A 154 51.99 21.95 19.57
CA GLN A 154 50.61 22.37 19.37
C GLN A 154 49.86 21.27 18.63
N ALA A 155 48.60 21.05 18.98
CA ALA A 155 47.75 20.04 18.34
C ALA A 155 46.54 20.69 17.66
N ASP A 156 46.30 20.31 16.40
CA ASP A 156 45.10 20.64 15.65
C ASP A 156 44.24 19.40 15.44
N GLY A 157 43.10 19.37 16.13
CA GLY A 157 42.11 18.29 16.05
C GLY A 157 41.03 18.50 15.00
N SER A 158 41.11 19.55 14.16
CA SER A 158 40.08 19.88 13.17
C SER A 158 39.91 18.83 12.06
N GLY A 159 40.96 18.03 11.81
CA GLY A 159 40.94 16.89 10.89
C GLY A 159 40.09 15.70 11.36
N CYS A 160 39.74 15.64 12.65
CA CYS A 160 38.92 14.57 13.19
C CYS A 160 37.44 14.75 12.84
N GLN A 161 36.91 13.80 12.07
CA GLN A 161 35.52 13.78 11.65
C GLN A 161 34.71 12.78 12.46
N ALA A 162 33.55 13.21 12.94
CA ALA A 162 32.68 12.37 13.75
C ALA A 162 32.04 11.24 12.93
N PRO A 163 31.89 10.02 13.47
CA PRO A 163 31.10 8.98 12.85
C PRO A 163 29.60 9.25 12.97
N CYS A 164 28.82 8.60 12.12
CA CYS A 164 27.37 8.55 12.25
C CYS A 164 27.03 7.40 13.20
N THR A 165 26.51 7.74 14.37
CA THR A 165 26.27 6.77 15.45
C THR A 165 25.04 5.91 15.18
N SER A 166 25.07 4.66 15.62
CA SER A 166 23.87 3.81 15.63
C SER A 166 22.76 4.47 16.45
N GLY A 167 21.51 4.26 16.04
CA GLY A 167 20.33 4.91 16.61
C GLY A 167 20.07 6.32 16.07
N SER A 168 21.00 6.94 15.33
CA SER A 168 20.72 8.18 14.61
C SER A 168 19.66 7.93 13.54
N SER A 169 18.74 8.88 13.39
CA SER A 169 17.68 8.82 12.37
C SER A 169 17.90 9.84 11.27
N LEU A 170 17.57 9.47 10.03
CA LEU A 170 17.55 10.38 8.89
C LEU A 170 16.29 10.17 8.05
N SER A 171 15.82 11.24 7.39
CA SER A 171 14.74 11.16 6.42
C SER A 171 15.31 10.86 5.04
N VAL A 172 14.86 9.76 4.42
CA VAL A 172 15.18 9.38 3.04
C VAL A 172 13.91 9.35 2.22
N THR A 173 14.03 9.44 0.89
CA THR A 173 12.86 9.34 -0.01
C THR A 173 13.09 8.22 -1.01
N PHE A 174 12.20 7.23 -1.03
CA PHE A 174 12.13 6.16 -2.02
C PHE A 174 10.67 5.77 -2.25
N GLY A 175 10.34 5.23 -3.43
CA GLY A 175 8.95 4.92 -3.79
C GLY A 175 7.99 6.13 -3.78
N GLY A 176 8.52 7.35 -3.97
CA GLY A 176 7.72 8.59 -3.98
C GLY A 176 7.28 9.10 -2.60
N ALA A 177 7.69 8.47 -1.50
CA ALA A 177 7.37 8.88 -0.14
C ALA A 177 8.63 9.05 0.73
N SER A 178 8.53 9.90 1.76
CA SER A 178 9.60 10.04 2.75
C SER A 178 9.47 8.98 3.85
N HIS A 179 10.60 8.40 4.23
CA HIS A 179 10.73 7.38 5.25
C HIS A 179 11.80 7.77 6.26
N THR A 180 11.63 7.38 7.52
CA THR A 180 12.64 7.57 8.57
C THR A 180 13.48 6.30 8.70
N VAL A 181 14.78 6.40 8.43
CA VAL A 181 15.74 5.31 8.60
C VAL A 181 16.45 5.53 9.92
N THR A 182 16.59 4.47 10.73
CA THR A 182 17.43 4.49 11.94
C THR A 182 18.64 3.61 11.68
N LEU A 183 19.84 4.17 11.87
CA LEU A 183 21.09 3.42 11.68
C LEU A 183 21.19 2.27 12.69
N THR A 184 21.30 1.03 12.19
CA THR A 184 21.50 -0.16 13.01
C THR A 184 22.95 -0.35 13.43
N SER A 185 23.87 0.22 12.65
CA SER A 185 25.32 0.18 12.90
C SER A 185 25.97 1.56 12.73
N GLN A 186 27.13 1.74 13.34
CA GLN A 186 27.93 2.95 13.20
C GLN A 186 28.55 3.01 11.80
N ILE A 187 28.53 4.19 11.16
CA ILE A 187 29.22 4.45 9.90
C ILE A 187 30.38 5.41 10.18
N THR A 188 31.61 4.95 9.91
CA THR A 188 32.82 5.78 10.01
C THR A 188 32.72 6.96 9.04
N SER A 189 33.14 8.17 9.46
CA SER A 189 33.12 9.33 8.55
C SER A 189 33.91 9.06 7.27
N GLY A 190 33.38 9.52 6.13
CA GLY A 190 33.95 9.29 4.80
C GLY A 190 33.68 7.90 4.22
N THR A 191 32.93 7.04 4.94
CA THR A 191 32.56 5.70 4.46
C THR A 191 31.05 5.57 4.24
N THR A 192 30.63 4.43 3.71
CA THR A 192 29.22 4.08 3.50
C THR A 192 28.80 2.90 4.38
N GLY A 193 27.57 2.93 4.88
CA GLY A 193 26.88 1.79 5.47
C GLY A 193 25.64 1.39 4.67
N THR A 194 25.09 0.21 4.97
CA THR A 194 23.91 -0.32 4.29
C THR A 194 22.80 -0.63 5.30
N GLU A 195 21.58 -0.21 4.99
CA GLU A 195 20.36 -0.58 5.71
C GLU A 195 19.38 -1.27 4.77
N SER A 196 18.59 -2.24 5.24
CA SER A 196 17.62 -2.92 4.39
C SER A 196 16.39 -2.02 4.15
N CYS A 197 15.89 -1.92 2.92
CA CYS A 197 14.63 -1.20 2.67
C CYS A 197 13.46 -1.81 3.45
N ASN A 198 13.46 -3.13 3.65
CA ASN A 198 12.42 -3.86 4.38
C ASN A 198 12.42 -3.55 5.88
N SER A 199 13.56 -3.14 6.47
CA SER A 199 13.58 -2.72 7.88
C SER A 199 12.97 -1.32 8.08
N VAL A 200 12.89 -0.54 7.01
CA VAL A 200 12.33 0.83 7.00
C VAL A 200 10.84 0.82 6.63
N ASP A 201 10.48 0.11 5.57
CA ASP A 201 9.11 -0.17 5.18
C ASP A 201 9.04 -1.61 4.65
N ASN A 202 8.27 -2.46 5.34
CA ASN A 202 8.08 -3.88 4.98
C ASN A 202 7.52 -4.06 3.55
N GLY A 203 7.04 -3.00 2.91
CA GLY A 203 6.57 -2.96 1.54
C GLY A 203 7.65 -2.89 0.46
N PHE A 204 8.93 -2.80 0.82
CA PHE A 204 10.04 -2.65 -0.11
C PHE A 204 11.12 -3.73 0.08
N ASN A 205 11.80 -4.06 -1.01
CA ASN A 205 12.99 -4.90 -1.04
C ASN A 205 14.20 -4.10 -1.52
N GLY A 206 15.40 -4.61 -1.26
CA GLY A 206 16.67 -3.97 -1.63
C GLY A 206 17.34 -3.31 -0.44
N ASP A 207 18.30 -2.45 -0.75
CA ASP A 207 19.21 -1.84 0.20
C ASP A 207 19.28 -0.31 0.03
N LEU A 208 19.41 0.37 1.17
CA LEU A 208 19.74 1.79 1.30
C LEU A 208 21.23 1.92 1.57
N VAL A 209 21.95 2.64 0.72
CA VAL A 209 23.35 2.96 0.96
C VAL A 209 23.42 4.37 1.53
N LEU A 210 23.97 4.47 2.73
CA LEU A 210 24.06 5.71 3.50
C LEU A 210 25.52 6.12 3.59
N SER A 211 25.83 7.36 3.23
CA SER A 211 27.15 7.96 3.44
C SER A 211 27.18 8.73 4.75
N CYS A 212 28.30 8.67 5.45
CA CYS A 212 28.54 9.49 6.62
C CYS A 212 29.57 10.57 6.33
N SER A 213 29.26 11.82 6.66
CA SER A 213 30.22 12.93 6.64
C SER A 213 30.09 13.72 7.94
N ASP A 214 31.13 13.65 8.76
CA ASP A 214 31.27 14.43 9.99
C ASP A 214 30.04 14.38 10.92
N GLY A 215 29.58 13.16 11.19
CA GLY A 215 28.44 12.88 12.06
C GLY A 215 27.07 13.05 11.39
N ALA A 216 27.03 13.59 10.16
CA ALA A 216 25.81 13.70 9.37
C ALA A 216 25.68 12.52 8.39
N ALA A 217 24.64 11.72 8.57
CA ALA A 217 24.29 10.66 7.63
C ALA A 217 23.42 11.21 6.50
N SER A 218 23.68 10.78 5.27
CA SER A 218 22.91 11.12 4.08
C SER A 218 22.71 9.89 3.20
N MET A 219 21.65 9.87 2.39
CA MET A 219 21.43 8.79 1.42
C MET A 219 22.38 8.98 0.23
N ALA A 220 23.29 8.03 0.02
CA ALA A 220 24.19 8.02 -1.12
C ALA A 220 23.53 7.39 -2.36
N SER A 221 22.84 6.26 -2.16
CA SER A 221 22.04 5.59 -3.19
C SER A 221 21.01 4.67 -2.55
N ASN A 222 20.07 4.16 -3.35
CA ASN A 222 19.14 3.13 -2.93
C ASN A 222 18.80 2.18 -4.08
N THR A 223 18.53 0.93 -3.75
CA THR A 223 17.97 -0.09 -4.64
C THR A 223 16.56 -0.49 -4.18
N CYS A 224 15.91 0.37 -3.39
CA CYS A 224 14.59 0.11 -2.84
C CYS A 224 13.56 0.01 -3.96
N THR A 225 12.99 -1.17 -4.11
CA THR A 225 11.92 -1.46 -5.07
C THR A 225 10.70 -1.97 -4.32
N GLU A 226 9.51 -1.59 -4.78
CA GLU A 226 8.27 -2.06 -4.17
C GLU A 226 8.22 -3.58 -4.25
N ARG A 227 7.94 -4.20 -3.10
CA ARG A 227 8.04 -5.64 -2.94
C ARG A 227 7.02 -6.33 -3.85
N PRO A 228 7.45 -7.28 -4.72
CA PRO A 228 6.52 -8.12 -5.44
C PRO A 228 5.82 -9.08 -4.47
N CYS A 229 4.63 -9.53 -4.82
CA CYS A 229 3.95 -10.56 -4.06
C CYS A 229 4.61 -11.89 -4.38
N ALA A 230 5.14 -12.54 -3.35
CA ALA A 230 5.87 -13.79 -3.51
C ALA A 230 4.99 -14.87 -4.15
N GLN A 231 5.62 -15.81 -4.87
CA GLN A 231 4.97 -17.07 -5.20
C GLN A 231 4.51 -17.74 -3.89
N ASP A 232 3.37 -18.41 -3.93
CA ASP A 232 2.74 -19.06 -2.80
C ASP A 232 2.31 -18.12 -1.66
N LEU A 233 2.28 -16.80 -1.88
CA LEU A 233 1.68 -15.86 -0.94
C LEU A 233 0.19 -16.22 -0.77
N GLY A 234 -0.16 -16.67 0.42
CA GLY A 234 -1.54 -16.96 0.80
C GLY A 234 -2.33 -15.69 1.08
N TYR A 235 -3.53 -15.60 0.51
CA TYR A 235 -4.47 -14.52 0.77
C TYR A 235 -5.88 -15.08 0.95
N ALA A 236 -6.63 -14.48 1.88
CA ALA A 236 -8.01 -14.86 2.15
C ALA A 236 -8.95 -14.05 1.25
N LEU A 237 -9.91 -14.74 0.65
CA LEU A 237 -11.02 -14.15 -0.08
C LEU A 237 -12.30 -14.37 0.73
N SER A 238 -13.14 -13.35 0.85
CA SER A 238 -14.46 -13.49 1.46
C SER A 238 -15.54 -12.92 0.53
N LEU A 239 -16.54 -13.74 0.24
CA LEU A 239 -17.65 -13.39 -0.65
C LEU A 239 -18.93 -14.06 -0.17
N GLY A 240 -20.01 -13.29 -0.02
CA GLY A 240 -21.31 -13.83 0.40
C GLY A 240 -21.33 -14.52 1.78
N GLY A 241 -20.37 -14.22 2.66
CA GLY A 241 -20.23 -14.88 3.97
C GLY A 241 -19.39 -16.17 3.94
N GLU A 242 -18.98 -16.64 2.78
CA GLU A 242 -18.01 -17.73 2.63
C GLU A 242 -16.58 -17.17 2.59
N THR A 243 -15.61 -18.01 2.96
CA THR A 243 -14.18 -17.66 2.91
C THR A 243 -13.40 -18.76 2.22
N ALA A 244 -12.50 -18.38 1.31
CA ALA A 244 -11.56 -19.28 0.66
C ALA A 244 -10.14 -18.73 0.81
N THR A 245 -9.15 -19.63 0.93
CA THR A 245 -7.73 -19.26 0.89
C THR A 245 -7.20 -19.61 -0.48
N ASN A 246 -6.56 -18.64 -1.14
CA ASN A 246 -5.84 -18.85 -2.39
C ASN A 246 -4.37 -18.51 -2.22
N ASN A 247 -3.54 -19.10 -3.06
CA ASN A 247 -2.11 -18.82 -3.13
C ASN A 247 -1.76 -18.28 -4.52
N LEU A 248 -0.82 -17.35 -4.61
CA LEU A 248 -0.33 -16.89 -5.90
C LEU A 248 0.50 -17.99 -6.59
N ALA A 249 0.09 -18.41 -7.79
CA ALA A 249 0.77 -19.48 -8.53
C ALA A 249 2.18 -19.09 -9.02
N SER A 250 2.44 -17.79 -9.16
CA SER A 250 3.73 -17.23 -9.54
C SER A 250 3.92 -15.87 -8.85
N GLN A 251 5.16 -15.38 -8.85
CA GLN A 251 5.44 -14.05 -8.33
C GLN A 251 4.70 -12.99 -9.17
N VAL A 252 4.01 -12.07 -8.49
CA VAL A 252 3.28 -10.96 -9.11
C VAL A 252 4.04 -9.68 -8.81
N THR A 253 4.45 -8.95 -9.85
CA THR A 253 5.14 -7.66 -9.68
C THR A 253 4.22 -6.65 -8.98
N HIS A 254 4.81 -5.65 -8.34
CA HIS A 254 4.03 -4.56 -7.76
C HIS A 254 3.06 -3.95 -8.79
N ALA A 255 1.86 -3.61 -8.34
CA ALA A 255 0.73 -3.09 -9.11
C ALA A 255 0.19 -4.01 -10.22
N ALA A 256 0.78 -5.19 -10.44
CA ALA A 256 0.19 -6.18 -11.33
C ALA A 256 -0.98 -6.91 -10.64
N THR A 257 -1.87 -7.43 -11.47
CA THR A 257 -3.11 -8.07 -11.05
C THR A 257 -3.16 -9.52 -11.48
N VAL A 258 -3.81 -10.36 -10.67
CA VAL A 258 -4.24 -11.71 -11.06
C VAL A 258 -5.74 -11.83 -10.86
N THR A 259 -6.41 -12.70 -11.62
CA THR A 259 -7.86 -12.92 -11.52
C THR A 259 -8.16 -14.26 -10.89
N VAL A 260 -9.22 -14.29 -10.07
CA VAL A 260 -9.74 -15.50 -9.43
C VAL A 260 -11.25 -15.52 -9.62
N GLY A 261 -11.82 -16.57 -10.21
CA GLY A 261 -13.26 -16.63 -10.44
C GLY A 261 -14.06 -16.57 -9.13
N CYS A 262 -15.11 -15.75 -9.05
CA CYS A 262 -15.91 -15.57 -7.83
C CYS A 262 -16.54 -16.89 -7.34
N GLY A 263 -16.91 -17.77 -8.28
CA GLY A 263 -17.43 -19.11 -8.00
C GLY A 263 -16.46 -20.05 -7.27
N THR A 264 -15.15 -19.73 -7.23
CA THR A 264 -14.16 -20.48 -6.44
C THR A 264 -14.22 -20.16 -4.96
N VAL A 265 -14.78 -18.99 -4.59
CA VAL A 265 -14.94 -18.55 -3.20
C VAL A 265 -16.30 -18.93 -2.67
N ALA A 266 -17.36 -18.68 -3.45
CA ALA A 266 -18.72 -18.96 -3.09
C ALA A 266 -19.49 -19.51 -4.30
N SER A 267 -20.02 -20.72 -4.17
CA SER A 267 -20.71 -21.37 -5.31
C SER A 267 -21.92 -20.56 -5.79
N GLY A 268 -22.11 -20.47 -7.11
CA GLY A 268 -23.20 -19.70 -7.74
C GLY A 268 -22.89 -18.24 -8.04
N TRP A 269 -21.83 -17.66 -7.46
CA TRP A 269 -21.37 -16.33 -7.83
C TRP A 269 -20.70 -16.33 -9.21
N GLY A 270 -21.04 -15.34 -10.03
CA GLY A 270 -20.43 -15.10 -11.33
C GLY A 270 -19.36 -14.00 -11.29
N GLY A 271 -18.56 -13.89 -12.35
CA GLY A 271 -17.51 -12.88 -12.49
C GLY A 271 -16.14 -13.29 -11.92
N ASP A 272 -15.23 -12.32 -11.85
CA ASP A 272 -13.85 -12.51 -11.38
C ASP A 272 -13.50 -11.51 -10.26
N ILE A 273 -12.72 -11.98 -9.30
CA ILE A 273 -12.06 -11.17 -8.28
C ILE A 273 -10.72 -10.71 -8.84
N THR A 274 -10.48 -9.41 -8.87
CA THR A 274 -9.18 -8.86 -9.28
C THR A 274 -8.30 -8.70 -8.05
N VAL A 275 -7.21 -9.45 -7.98
CA VAL A 275 -6.27 -9.39 -6.86
C VAL A 275 -5.06 -8.57 -7.29
N THR A 276 -4.92 -7.38 -6.71
CA THR A 276 -3.80 -6.46 -7.01
C THR A 276 -2.67 -6.68 -6.02
N CYS A 277 -1.45 -6.84 -6.50
CA CYS A 277 -0.28 -6.87 -5.64
C CYS A 277 0.16 -5.45 -5.27
N ILE A 278 0.07 -5.07 -4.00
CA ILE A 278 0.53 -3.77 -3.49
C ILE A 278 1.51 -4.02 -2.36
N LYS A 279 2.77 -3.60 -2.55
CA LYS A 279 3.85 -3.67 -1.56
C LYS A 279 4.00 -5.07 -0.91
N GLY A 280 3.88 -6.12 -1.71
CA GLY A 280 3.98 -7.52 -1.27
C GLY A 280 2.75 -8.05 -0.54
N SER A 281 1.64 -7.30 -0.54
CA SER A 281 0.33 -7.74 -0.06
C SER A 281 -0.64 -7.89 -1.23
N ALA A 282 -1.44 -8.95 -1.19
CA ALA A 282 -2.50 -9.19 -2.17
C ALA A 282 -3.79 -8.51 -1.69
N ILE A 283 -4.31 -7.56 -2.48
CA ILE A 283 -5.54 -6.81 -2.17
C ILE A 283 -6.62 -7.23 -3.17
N PRO A 284 -7.64 -7.98 -2.72
CA PRO A 284 -8.73 -8.41 -3.59
C PRO A 284 -9.75 -7.29 -3.81
N ASP A 285 -10.23 -7.19 -5.06
CA ASP A 285 -11.36 -6.36 -5.48
C ASP A 285 -12.49 -7.26 -5.99
N TYR A 286 -13.66 -7.10 -5.39
CA TYR A 286 -14.86 -7.91 -5.63
C TYR A 286 -15.89 -7.19 -6.52
N SER A 287 -15.57 -6.01 -7.05
CA SER A 287 -16.55 -5.18 -7.78
C SER A 287 -17.14 -5.86 -9.02
N ALA A 288 -16.45 -6.85 -9.58
CA ALA A 288 -16.91 -7.64 -10.73
C ALA A 288 -17.62 -8.94 -10.34
N CYS A 289 -17.76 -9.25 -9.05
CA CYS A 289 -18.53 -10.41 -8.60
C CYS A 289 -20.04 -10.11 -8.61
N LEU A 290 -20.78 -11.03 -9.23
CA LEU A 290 -22.22 -10.92 -9.40
C LEU A 290 -22.92 -12.00 -8.55
N SER A 291 -23.83 -11.56 -7.69
CA SER A 291 -24.52 -12.45 -6.76
C SER A 291 -25.44 -13.43 -7.49
N PRO A 292 -25.56 -14.69 -7.04
CA PRO A 292 -26.60 -15.59 -7.52
C PRO A 292 -27.99 -15.12 -7.07
N CYS A 293 -29.01 -15.66 -7.71
CA CYS A 293 -30.39 -15.53 -7.25
C CYS A 293 -30.63 -16.65 -6.24
N VAL A 294 -30.63 -16.30 -4.96
CA VAL A 294 -30.79 -17.24 -3.84
C VAL A 294 -32.20 -17.83 -3.82
N LEU A 295 -32.38 -18.94 -3.09
CA LEU A 295 -33.67 -19.57 -2.92
C LEU A 295 -34.70 -18.57 -2.33
N GLY A 296 -35.89 -18.54 -2.92
CA GLY A 296 -36.94 -17.61 -2.49
C GLY A 296 -36.79 -16.20 -3.05
N THR A 297 -35.80 -15.92 -3.92
CA THR A 297 -35.79 -14.69 -4.70
C THR A 297 -37.06 -14.66 -5.55
N THR A 298 -37.81 -13.56 -5.51
CA THR A 298 -39.13 -13.46 -6.16
C THR A 298 -39.07 -12.51 -7.35
N THR A 299 -39.81 -12.82 -8.40
CA THR A 299 -40.12 -11.90 -9.50
C THR A 299 -41.63 -11.89 -9.76
N SER A 300 -42.15 -10.83 -10.37
CA SER A 300 -43.59 -10.65 -10.60
C SER A 300 -43.94 -11.07 -12.02
N LEU A 301 -44.80 -12.09 -12.14
CA LEU A 301 -45.31 -12.66 -13.37
C LEU A 301 -46.72 -12.19 -13.68
N VAL A 302 -46.94 -11.60 -14.85
CA VAL A 302 -48.29 -11.29 -15.33
C VAL A 302 -48.73 -12.36 -16.34
N LEU A 303 -49.77 -13.13 -16.02
CA LEU A 303 -50.33 -14.15 -16.90
C LEU A 303 -51.78 -13.82 -17.30
N GLY A 304 -52.13 -14.15 -18.55
CA GLY A 304 -53.47 -13.99 -19.09
C GLY A 304 -53.84 -12.56 -19.47
N VAL A 305 -55.04 -12.40 -20.02
CA VAL A 305 -55.57 -11.10 -20.49
C VAL A 305 -56.02 -10.17 -19.35
N ASP A 306 -56.26 -10.73 -18.17
CA ASP A 306 -56.77 -10.00 -17.00
C ASP A 306 -55.68 -9.24 -16.23
N SER A 307 -54.42 -9.33 -16.66
CA SER A 307 -53.27 -8.67 -16.03
C SER A 307 -53.06 -9.04 -14.55
N GLU A 308 -53.44 -10.25 -14.15
CA GLU A 308 -53.20 -10.75 -12.80
C GLU A 308 -51.70 -10.95 -12.57
N SER A 309 -51.14 -10.31 -11.54
CA SER A 309 -49.74 -10.44 -11.14
C SER A 309 -49.57 -11.53 -10.08
N PHE A 310 -48.74 -12.53 -10.38
CA PHE A 310 -48.35 -13.63 -9.51
C PHE A 310 -46.89 -13.46 -9.08
N SER A 311 -46.55 -13.77 -7.83
CA SER A 311 -45.15 -13.82 -7.41
C SER A 311 -44.58 -15.21 -7.68
N VAL A 312 -43.56 -15.31 -8.53
CA VAL A 312 -42.82 -16.54 -8.77
C VAL A 312 -41.53 -16.48 -7.99
N SER A 313 -41.28 -17.49 -7.16
CA SER A 313 -40.04 -17.61 -6.38
C SER A 313 -39.18 -18.71 -6.97
N SER A 314 -37.86 -18.52 -7.05
CA SER A 314 -36.96 -19.61 -7.41
C SER A 314 -36.97 -20.70 -6.34
N THR A 315 -37.13 -21.97 -6.75
CA THR A 315 -37.06 -23.12 -5.83
C THR A 315 -35.63 -23.65 -5.65
N ALA A 316 -34.71 -23.19 -6.50
CA ALA A 316 -33.29 -23.50 -6.45
C ALA A 316 -32.45 -22.22 -6.55
N VAL A 317 -31.19 -22.30 -6.14
CA VAL A 317 -30.21 -21.23 -6.38
C VAL A 317 -29.89 -21.21 -7.87
N ILE A 318 -30.07 -20.06 -8.52
CA ILE A 318 -29.73 -19.87 -9.93
C ILE A 318 -28.44 -19.05 -9.96
N ALA A 319 -27.37 -19.64 -10.48
CA ALA A 319 -26.11 -18.94 -10.67
C ALA A 319 -26.30 -17.74 -11.60
N HIS A 320 -25.51 -16.68 -11.42
CA HIS A 320 -25.54 -15.55 -12.33
C HIS A 320 -25.29 -16.00 -13.80
N GLY A 321 -26.11 -15.51 -14.73
CA GLY A 321 -26.06 -15.87 -16.15
C GLY A 321 -26.67 -17.24 -16.48
N ALA A 322 -27.05 -18.03 -15.46
CA ALA A 322 -27.73 -19.29 -15.65
C ALA A 322 -29.25 -19.13 -15.71
N THR A 323 -29.91 -20.16 -16.21
CA THR A 323 -31.37 -20.27 -16.23
C THR A 323 -31.84 -21.47 -15.42
N GLY A 324 -32.93 -21.30 -14.68
CA GLY A 324 -33.71 -22.37 -14.08
C GLY A 324 -35.06 -22.53 -14.79
N THR A 325 -35.72 -23.65 -14.59
CA THR A 325 -37.09 -23.87 -15.08
C THR A 325 -38.01 -24.25 -13.94
N GLU A 326 -39.14 -23.56 -13.84
CA GLU A 326 -40.22 -23.81 -12.89
C GLU A 326 -41.50 -24.14 -13.65
N SER A 327 -42.45 -24.85 -13.04
CA SER A 327 -43.74 -25.11 -13.68
C SER A 327 -44.64 -23.87 -13.63
N CYS A 328 -45.35 -23.55 -14.70
CA CYS A 328 -46.37 -22.48 -14.70
C CYS A 328 -47.47 -22.73 -13.65
N ALA A 329 -47.69 -23.99 -13.26
CA ALA A 329 -48.64 -24.37 -12.23
C ALA A 329 -48.26 -23.84 -10.83
N ILE A 330 -46.98 -23.50 -10.59
CA ILE A 330 -46.50 -22.88 -9.34
C ILE A 330 -47.02 -21.44 -9.23
N ALA A 331 -47.09 -20.70 -10.33
CA ALA A 331 -47.66 -19.36 -10.36
C ALA A 331 -49.19 -19.41 -10.21
N HIS A 332 -49.85 -20.30 -10.97
CA HIS A 332 -51.29 -20.48 -10.93
C HIS A 332 -51.70 -21.86 -11.48
N GLN A 333 -52.59 -22.57 -10.78
CA GLN A 333 -52.94 -23.96 -11.12
C GLN A 333 -53.58 -24.12 -12.52
N GLY A 334 -54.17 -23.05 -13.06
CA GLY A 334 -54.83 -23.02 -14.36
C GLY A 334 -53.92 -22.89 -15.59
N PHE A 335 -52.59 -22.85 -15.42
CA PHE A 335 -51.61 -22.80 -16.51
C PHE A 335 -50.76 -24.07 -16.55
N GLU A 336 -50.32 -24.46 -17.76
CA GLU A 336 -49.34 -25.51 -18.01
C GLU A 336 -48.16 -24.98 -18.82
N GLY A 337 -47.09 -25.76 -18.90
CA GLY A 337 -45.81 -25.33 -19.45
C GLY A 337 -44.78 -24.98 -18.37
N ASN A 338 -43.72 -24.30 -18.78
CA ASN A 338 -42.60 -23.93 -17.91
C ASN A 338 -42.31 -22.41 -17.95
N ILE A 339 -41.94 -21.87 -16.80
CA ILE A 339 -41.36 -20.55 -16.64
C ILE A 339 -39.85 -20.74 -16.66
N VAL A 340 -39.14 -20.07 -17.57
CA VAL A 340 -37.67 -20.01 -17.56
C VAL A 340 -37.28 -18.82 -16.71
N LEU A 341 -36.64 -19.06 -15.57
CA LEU A 341 -36.10 -18.02 -14.70
C LEU A 341 -34.64 -17.77 -15.10
N SER A 342 -34.27 -16.53 -15.36
CA SER A 342 -32.89 -16.12 -15.67
C SER A 342 -32.37 -15.25 -14.55
N CYS A 343 -31.16 -15.52 -14.05
CA CYS A 343 -30.56 -14.71 -12.98
C CYS A 343 -29.52 -13.73 -13.51
N ASP A 344 -29.69 -12.44 -13.22
CA ASP A 344 -28.71 -11.40 -13.51
C ASP A 344 -28.40 -10.60 -12.23
N ALA A 345 -27.16 -10.68 -11.74
CA ALA A 345 -26.70 -10.00 -10.52
C ALA A 345 -27.68 -10.04 -9.33
N GLY A 346 -28.22 -11.23 -8.99
CA GLY A 346 -29.19 -11.42 -7.91
C GLY A 346 -30.62 -11.01 -8.24
N THR A 347 -30.86 -10.48 -9.44
CA THR A 347 -32.20 -10.14 -9.95
C THR A 347 -32.71 -11.28 -10.83
N LEU A 348 -33.91 -11.78 -10.53
CA LEU A 348 -34.59 -12.74 -11.38
C LEU A 348 -35.38 -12.02 -12.48
N SER A 349 -35.03 -12.29 -13.72
CA SER A 349 -35.93 -12.13 -14.85
C SER A 349 -36.56 -13.47 -15.21
N MET A 350 -37.64 -13.43 -15.97
CA MET A 350 -38.38 -14.65 -16.33
C MET A 350 -38.86 -14.56 -17.77
N ASP A 351 -39.00 -15.71 -18.39
CA ASP A 351 -39.69 -15.92 -19.66
C ASP A 351 -40.83 -16.92 -19.44
N SER A 352 -42.06 -16.47 -19.63
CA SER A 352 -43.28 -17.26 -19.50
C SER A 352 -43.92 -17.61 -20.84
N ASN A 353 -43.20 -17.51 -21.96
CA ASN A 353 -43.75 -17.73 -23.30
C ASN A 353 -44.32 -19.13 -23.53
N THR A 354 -43.91 -20.12 -22.71
CA THR A 354 -44.46 -21.48 -22.77
C THR A 354 -45.64 -21.70 -21.81
N CYS A 355 -45.96 -20.71 -20.97
CA CYS A 355 -47.13 -20.78 -20.10
C CYS A 355 -48.40 -20.56 -20.92
N VAL A 356 -49.13 -21.64 -21.13
CA VAL A 356 -50.43 -21.62 -21.81
C VAL A 356 -51.52 -21.98 -20.81
N GLU A 357 -52.69 -21.39 -20.97
CA GLU A 357 -53.85 -21.74 -20.16
C GLU A 357 -54.22 -23.19 -20.41
N LYS A 358 -54.38 -23.96 -19.33
CA LYS A 358 -54.69 -25.38 -19.43
C LYS A 358 -56.01 -25.57 -20.19
N PRO A 359 -56.04 -26.49 -21.16
CA PRO A 359 -57.28 -26.88 -21.80
C PRO A 359 -58.17 -27.61 -20.79
N CYS A 360 -59.49 -27.53 -20.98
CA CYS A 360 -60.44 -28.35 -20.24
C CYS A 360 -60.43 -29.74 -20.88
N LEU A 361 -59.88 -30.72 -20.14
CA LEU A 361 -59.70 -32.07 -20.64
C LEU A 361 -61.05 -32.78 -20.85
N GLN A 362 -61.08 -33.74 -21.79
CA GLN A 362 -62.23 -34.60 -21.99
C GLN A 362 -62.58 -35.33 -20.67
N ASN A 363 -63.87 -35.49 -20.39
CA ASN A 363 -64.43 -36.03 -19.14
C ASN A 363 -64.30 -35.14 -17.90
N LEU A 364 -63.83 -33.89 -18.05
CA LEU A 364 -63.94 -32.91 -16.97
C LEU A 364 -65.42 -32.73 -16.62
N SER A 365 -65.74 -32.95 -15.35
CA SER A 365 -67.10 -32.82 -14.83
C SER A 365 -67.30 -31.42 -14.28
N TYR A 366 -68.36 -30.73 -14.70
CA TYR A 366 -68.67 -29.38 -14.27
C TYR A 366 -70.12 -29.26 -13.83
N SER A 367 -70.34 -28.51 -12.75
CA SER A 367 -71.68 -28.31 -12.20
C SER A 367 -72.28 -27.04 -12.75
N VAL A 368 -73.47 -27.16 -13.33
CA VAL A 368 -74.27 -26.02 -13.79
C VAL A 368 -75.49 -25.91 -12.90
N THR A 369 -75.73 -24.73 -12.34
CA THR A 369 -76.91 -24.45 -11.50
C THR A 369 -77.87 -23.54 -12.24
N LEU A 370 -79.15 -23.94 -12.30
CA LEU A 370 -80.24 -23.17 -12.90
C LEU A 370 -81.43 -23.19 -11.93
N GLY A 371 -81.79 -22.01 -11.40
CA GLY A 371 -82.78 -21.91 -10.32
C GLY A 371 -82.31 -22.67 -9.07
N GLN A 372 -83.11 -23.65 -8.64
CA GLN A 372 -82.82 -24.50 -7.47
C GLN A 372 -82.15 -25.83 -7.82
N PHE A 373 -81.94 -26.12 -9.11
CA PHE A 373 -81.37 -27.38 -9.57
C PHE A 373 -79.92 -27.21 -9.95
N SER A 374 -79.08 -28.17 -9.56
CA SER A 374 -77.69 -28.27 -9.99
C SER A 374 -77.48 -29.63 -10.66
N LYS A 375 -76.83 -29.62 -11.81
CA LYS A 375 -76.52 -30.84 -12.56
C LYS A 375 -75.06 -30.86 -12.94
N THR A 376 -74.44 -32.02 -12.74
CA THR A 376 -73.08 -32.29 -13.20
C THR A 376 -73.14 -32.78 -14.65
N LEU A 377 -72.43 -32.09 -15.52
CA LEU A 377 -72.25 -32.43 -16.93
C LEU A 377 -70.81 -32.83 -17.17
N GLN A 378 -70.55 -33.59 -18.23
CA GLN A 378 -69.22 -33.99 -18.64
C GLN A 378 -68.87 -33.38 -19.99
N LEU A 379 -67.58 -33.10 -20.17
CA LEU A 379 -67.05 -32.58 -21.42
C LEU A 379 -66.82 -33.72 -22.42
N ASP A 380 -67.53 -33.72 -23.54
CA ASP A 380 -67.45 -34.80 -24.54
C ASP A 380 -66.16 -34.78 -25.37
N SER A 381 -65.45 -33.64 -25.39
CA SER A 381 -64.16 -33.46 -26.08
C SER A 381 -63.33 -32.38 -25.37
N GLN A 382 -62.01 -32.41 -25.55
CA GLN A 382 -61.13 -31.39 -24.99
C GLN A 382 -61.43 -30.01 -25.60
N LEU A 383 -61.55 -28.99 -24.76
CA LEU A 383 -61.69 -27.59 -25.20
C LEU A 383 -60.40 -26.82 -24.89
N SER A 384 -59.88 -26.07 -25.87
CA SER A 384 -58.86 -25.04 -25.60
C SER A 384 -59.46 -23.97 -24.68
N HIS A 385 -58.62 -23.23 -23.96
CA HIS A 385 -59.08 -22.05 -23.22
C HIS A 385 -59.90 -21.12 -24.13
N GLY A 386 -60.98 -20.55 -23.59
CA GLY A 386 -61.93 -19.71 -24.33
C GLY A 386 -62.83 -20.49 -25.29
N GLY A 387 -62.57 -21.79 -25.51
CA GLY A 387 -63.44 -22.67 -26.25
C GLY A 387 -64.76 -22.87 -25.53
N THR A 388 -65.87 -22.83 -26.27
CA THR A 388 -67.21 -23.07 -25.75
C THR A 388 -67.71 -24.44 -26.16
N THR A 389 -68.44 -25.13 -25.27
CA THR A 389 -69.19 -26.33 -25.64
C THR A 389 -70.22 -26.03 -26.72
N ALA A 390 -70.70 -27.08 -27.39
CA ALA A 390 -71.94 -26.97 -28.13
C ALA A 390 -73.08 -26.48 -27.21
N SER A 391 -74.02 -25.78 -27.82
CA SER A 391 -75.27 -25.32 -27.22
C SER A 391 -75.98 -26.49 -26.55
N THR A 392 -76.19 -26.43 -25.23
CA THR A 392 -76.86 -27.48 -24.45
C THR A 392 -78.20 -26.95 -23.94
N ALA A 393 -79.28 -27.70 -24.17
CA ALA A 393 -80.62 -27.27 -23.76
C ALA A 393 -80.72 -27.07 -22.25
N CYS A 394 -81.29 -25.94 -21.82
CA CYS A 394 -81.49 -25.58 -20.42
C CYS A 394 -82.39 -26.58 -19.68
N SER A 395 -83.32 -27.20 -20.42
CA SER A 395 -84.19 -28.28 -19.94
C SER A 395 -83.43 -29.52 -19.45
N VAL A 396 -82.15 -29.67 -19.83
CA VAL A 396 -81.27 -30.73 -19.30
C VAL A 396 -80.98 -30.51 -17.81
N VAL A 397 -80.92 -29.25 -17.34
CA VAL A 397 -80.66 -28.90 -15.93
C VAL A 397 -81.97 -28.73 -15.16
N ASP A 398 -82.91 -27.95 -15.69
CA ASP A 398 -84.26 -27.76 -15.14
C ASP A 398 -85.30 -27.74 -16.28
N PRO A 399 -86.26 -28.68 -16.32
CA PRO A 399 -87.31 -28.75 -17.34
C PRO A 399 -88.15 -27.47 -17.49
N SER A 400 -88.14 -26.61 -16.47
CA SER A 400 -88.88 -25.35 -16.44
C SER A 400 -88.21 -24.23 -17.22
N TYR A 401 -87.04 -24.44 -17.80
CA TYR A 401 -86.30 -23.46 -18.59
C TYR A 401 -86.16 -23.91 -20.05
N ASP A 402 -86.34 -22.97 -20.97
CA ASP A 402 -86.21 -23.13 -22.42
C ASP A 402 -84.92 -22.46 -22.92
N ARG A 403 -84.59 -22.69 -24.20
CA ARG A 403 -83.33 -22.35 -24.90
C ARG A 403 -82.14 -23.17 -24.45
N ASP A 404 -80.96 -22.73 -24.85
CA ASP A 404 -79.70 -23.38 -24.59
C ASP A 404 -78.76 -22.47 -23.80
N PHE A 405 -77.83 -23.09 -23.09
CA PHE A 405 -76.66 -22.46 -22.51
C PHE A 405 -75.38 -22.98 -23.17
N THR A 406 -74.30 -22.24 -23.01
CA THR A 406 -72.94 -22.66 -23.42
C THR A 406 -72.05 -22.68 -22.20
N ALA A 407 -71.19 -23.66 -22.06
CA ALA A 407 -70.13 -23.64 -21.07
C ALA A 407 -68.81 -23.25 -21.74
N THR A 408 -68.07 -22.32 -21.14
CA THR A 408 -66.78 -21.86 -21.67
C THR A 408 -65.67 -22.44 -20.81
N CYS A 409 -64.63 -22.98 -21.45
CA CYS A 409 -63.42 -23.38 -20.74
C CYS A 409 -62.65 -22.13 -20.30
N ASN A 410 -62.46 -21.97 -18.99
CA ASN A 410 -61.67 -20.92 -18.38
C ASN A 410 -60.64 -21.53 -17.42
N LYS A 411 -59.37 -21.52 -17.83
CA LYS A 411 -58.20 -21.95 -17.01
C LYS A 411 -58.37 -23.35 -16.38
N ALA A 412 -58.75 -24.36 -17.19
CA ALA A 412 -59.12 -25.73 -16.79
C ALA A 412 -60.39 -25.89 -15.93
N ASP A 413 -61.15 -24.82 -15.71
CA ASP A 413 -62.48 -24.88 -15.14
C ASP A 413 -63.54 -24.59 -16.23
N MET A 414 -64.74 -25.13 -16.08
CA MET A 414 -65.83 -24.91 -17.04
C MET A 414 -66.86 -23.98 -16.41
N VAL A 415 -67.01 -22.79 -17.00
CA VAL A 415 -67.98 -21.80 -16.55
C VAL A 415 -69.21 -21.84 -17.45
N GLY A 416 -70.34 -22.28 -16.89
CA GLY A 416 -71.63 -22.26 -17.58
C GLY A 416 -72.15 -20.82 -17.74
N ASN A 417 -72.35 -20.37 -18.98
CA ASN A 417 -73.05 -19.11 -19.27
C ASN A 417 -74.55 -19.37 -19.43
N MET A 418 -75.29 -19.17 -18.34
CA MET A 418 -76.74 -19.40 -18.28
C MET A 418 -77.57 -18.22 -18.81
N GLY A 419 -76.95 -17.16 -19.33
CA GLY A 419 -77.66 -15.98 -19.82
C GLY A 419 -78.60 -16.26 -21.01
N GLY A 420 -78.45 -17.42 -21.66
CA GLY A 420 -79.35 -17.91 -22.70
C GLY A 420 -80.65 -18.54 -22.18
N CYS A 421 -80.67 -19.06 -20.96
CA CYS A 421 -81.81 -19.77 -20.39
C CYS A 421 -82.92 -18.82 -19.96
N LEU A 422 -84.15 -19.11 -20.37
CA LEU A 422 -85.34 -18.36 -19.92
C LEU A 422 -86.35 -19.34 -19.33
N GLN A 423 -86.99 -18.96 -18.23
CA GLN A 423 -88.05 -19.78 -17.66
C GLN A 423 -89.18 -19.92 -18.70
N ALA A 424 -89.51 -21.16 -19.06
CA ALA A 424 -90.56 -21.48 -20.00
C ALA A 424 -91.88 -20.95 -19.42
N CYS A 425 -92.58 -20.11 -20.18
CA CYS A 425 -93.90 -19.64 -19.79
C CYS A 425 -94.86 -20.83 -19.80
N THR A 426 -95.15 -21.40 -18.64
CA THR A 426 -96.22 -22.37 -18.49
C THR A 426 -97.53 -21.64 -18.74
N THR A 427 -98.17 -21.91 -19.88
CA THR A 427 -99.58 -21.56 -20.08
C THR A 427 -100.40 -22.37 -19.08
N GLU A 428 -100.66 -21.81 -17.91
CA GLU A 428 -101.71 -22.30 -17.02
C GLU A 428 -103.04 -22.15 -17.74
N THR A 429 -103.67 -23.28 -18.04
CA THR A 429 -105.03 -23.36 -18.54
C THR A 429 -105.98 -22.88 -17.43
N VAL A 430 -106.36 -21.61 -17.47
CA VAL A 430 -107.33 -21.00 -16.55
C VAL A 430 -108.70 -21.68 -16.75
N GLY A 431 -109.10 -22.50 -15.77
CA GLY A 431 -110.45 -23.06 -15.70
C GLY A 431 -111.47 -21.99 -15.32
N LEU A 432 -112.45 -21.77 -16.21
CA LEU A 432 -113.64 -20.97 -15.94
C LEU A 432 -114.47 -21.61 -14.81
N PHE A 433 -114.70 -20.87 -13.72
CA PHE A 433 -115.85 -21.09 -12.83
C PHE A 433 -116.65 -19.78 -12.68
N ALA A 434 -117.96 -19.91 -12.89
CA ALA A 434 -118.93 -18.84 -12.90
C ALA A 434 -119.60 -18.64 -11.52
N LEU A 435 -119.69 -17.36 -11.14
CA LEU A 435 -120.76 -16.65 -10.42
C LEU A 435 -121.35 -17.18 -9.10
N GLY A 436 -121.32 -16.30 -8.09
CA GLY A 436 -122.28 -16.24 -6.99
C GLY A 436 -122.17 -14.88 -6.27
N PRO A 437 -123.21 -14.03 -6.23
CA PRO A 437 -123.16 -12.70 -5.64
C PRO A 437 -123.75 -12.71 -4.22
N GLU A 438 -123.07 -12.13 -3.23
CA GLU A 438 -123.76 -11.67 -2.02
C GLU A 438 -123.14 -10.40 -1.44
N THR A 439 -124.06 -9.57 -0.98
CA THR A 439 -123.97 -8.21 -0.44
C THR A 439 -123.60 -8.20 1.06
N GLY A 440 -122.88 -7.18 1.54
CA GLY A 440 -122.84 -6.91 2.99
C GLY A 440 -121.82 -5.87 3.44
N LYS A 441 -122.32 -4.75 3.97
CA LYS A 441 -121.59 -3.59 4.55
C LYS A 441 -120.86 -3.92 5.87
N VAL A 442 -119.79 -3.16 6.19
CA VAL A 442 -119.60 -2.23 7.35
C VAL A 442 -118.11 -2.07 7.72
N SER A 443 -117.67 -0.80 7.84
CA SER A 443 -116.37 -0.23 8.31
C SER A 443 -116.28 -0.12 9.86
N PRO A 444 -115.22 0.43 10.54
CA PRO A 444 -113.82 0.80 10.17
C PRO A 444 -112.72 0.43 11.23
N SER A 445 -111.49 0.95 11.04
CA SER A 445 -110.37 1.17 12.03
C SER A 445 -109.31 0.04 12.12
N SER A 446 -107.98 0.21 12.05
CA SER A 446 -107.06 1.37 12.15
C SER A 446 -105.61 1.04 11.71
N ARG A 447 -104.94 2.00 11.03
CA ARG A 447 -103.48 2.38 11.03
C ARG A 447 -102.35 1.41 10.53
N LEU A 448 -101.95 1.62 9.25
CA LEU A 448 -100.63 1.98 8.61
C LEU A 448 -99.28 1.88 9.39
N PRO A 449 -98.10 1.92 8.68
CA PRO A 449 -97.72 1.36 7.36
C PRO A 449 -96.30 0.72 7.32
N GLY A 450 -95.94 0.08 6.20
CA GLY A 450 -94.56 -0.32 5.89
C GLY A 450 -94.45 -1.25 4.68
N ASP A 451 -94.73 -0.71 3.50
CA ASP A 451 -94.92 -1.40 2.22
C ASP A 451 -93.71 -2.20 1.72
N GLY A 452 -93.99 -3.45 1.33
CA GLY A 452 -93.29 -4.17 0.28
C GLY A 452 -94.15 -4.12 -0.99
N SER A 453 -93.55 -3.69 -2.11
CA SER A 453 -94.20 -3.70 -3.42
C SER A 453 -93.54 -4.73 -4.34
N SER A 454 -94.28 -5.80 -4.59
CA SER A 454 -94.13 -6.73 -5.70
C SER A 454 -94.59 -6.10 -7.02
N PHE A 455 -93.70 -6.01 -8.00
CA PHE A 455 -93.99 -5.90 -9.44
C PHE A 455 -93.41 -7.18 -10.08
N GLY A 456 -94.13 -8.00 -10.84
CA GLY A 456 -94.97 -7.64 -11.98
C GLY A 456 -94.12 -7.73 -13.25
N MET A 457 -93.70 -8.95 -13.64
CA MET A 457 -92.91 -9.18 -14.86
C MET A 457 -93.79 -9.03 -16.11
N ASP A 458 -93.46 -8.02 -16.91
CA ASP A 458 -94.00 -7.79 -18.24
C ASP A 458 -92.94 -8.21 -19.28
N CYS A 459 -93.30 -9.16 -20.14
CA CYS A 459 -92.45 -9.65 -21.22
C CYS A 459 -92.45 -8.65 -22.38
N SER A 460 -91.47 -7.74 -22.39
CA SER A 460 -91.26 -6.78 -23.47
C SER A 460 -90.01 -7.03 -24.32
N VAL A 461 -90.17 -6.69 -25.59
CA VAL A 461 -89.34 -6.91 -26.78
C VAL A 461 -87.96 -6.23 -26.73
N ARG A 462 -86.96 -6.91 -27.32
CA ARG A 462 -85.53 -6.55 -27.48
C ARG A 462 -85.24 -5.10 -27.92
N ARG A 463 -84.15 -4.52 -27.37
CA ARG A 463 -83.29 -3.52 -28.05
C ARG A 463 -81.80 -3.93 -27.95
N ARG A 464 -81.08 -3.75 -29.06
CA ARG A 464 -79.64 -4.02 -29.24
C ARG A 464 -78.77 -3.06 -28.41
N PRO A 465 -77.58 -3.49 -27.92
CA PRO A 465 -76.56 -2.56 -27.41
C PRO A 465 -75.75 -1.94 -28.57
N PRO A 466 -75.22 -0.70 -28.41
CA PRO A 466 -74.29 -0.13 -29.37
C PRO A 466 -72.86 -0.63 -29.12
N ALA A 467 -72.08 -0.66 -30.21
CA ALA A 467 -70.66 -0.94 -30.22
C ALA A 467 -69.87 0.15 -29.47
N VAL A 468 -68.93 -0.27 -28.61
CA VAL A 468 -67.94 0.62 -28.00
C VAL A 468 -66.62 0.43 -28.74
N ALA A 469 -66.13 1.52 -29.31
CA ALA A 469 -64.87 1.61 -30.02
C ALA A 469 -63.70 1.81 -29.04
N MET A 470 -62.58 1.15 -29.33
CA MET A 470 -61.26 1.47 -28.78
C MET A 470 -60.77 2.83 -29.31
N PRO A 471 -59.84 3.48 -28.59
CA PRO A 471 -58.60 3.80 -29.29
C PRO A 471 -57.32 3.54 -28.50
N LEU A 472 -56.30 3.28 -29.31
CA LEU A 472 -54.86 3.21 -29.04
C LEU A 472 -54.32 4.52 -28.45
N GLY A 473 -53.26 4.40 -27.64
CA GLY A 473 -52.46 5.54 -27.16
C GLY A 473 -51.22 5.09 -26.41
N VAL A 474 -50.18 4.75 -27.17
CA VAL A 474 -48.81 4.51 -26.71
C VAL A 474 -48.14 5.85 -26.45
N GLU A 475 -47.54 6.06 -25.27
CA GLU A 475 -46.43 7.00 -25.11
C GLU A 475 -45.47 6.51 -24.03
N ASN A 476 -44.30 6.09 -24.49
CA ASN A 476 -43.17 5.59 -23.72
C ASN A 476 -42.26 6.79 -23.43
N THR A 477 -42.06 7.16 -22.17
CA THR A 477 -41.10 8.22 -21.79
C THR A 477 -39.98 7.61 -20.96
N THR A 478 -38.90 7.24 -21.62
CA THR A 478 -37.61 6.90 -21.01
C THR A 478 -36.96 8.18 -20.48
N ARG A 479 -36.87 8.32 -19.15
CA ARG A 479 -36.00 9.32 -18.50
C ARG A 479 -34.63 8.69 -18.28
N ASN A 480 -33.66 9.06 -19.12
CA ASN A 480 -32.24 8.87 -18.84
C ASN A 480 -31.87 9.77 -17.65
N MET A 481 -31.43 9.16 -16.55
CA MET A 481 -30.61 9.83 -15.54
C MET A 481 -29.15 9.49 -15.84
N GLU A 482 -28.49 10.36 -16.62
CA GLU A 482 -27.04 10.47 -16.63
C GLU A 482 -26.59 11.04 -15.27
N MET A 483 -25.92 10.22 -14.47
CA MET A 483 -25.06 10.70 -13.39
C MET A 483 -23.65 10.88 -13.96
N GLU A 484 -23.28 12.12 -14.24
CA GLU A 484 -21.86 12.49 -14.39
C GLU A 484 -21.16 12.40 -13.02
N PRO A 485 -19.96 11.79 -12.94
CA PRO A 485 -19.15 11.86 -11.74
C PRO A 485 -18.43 13.21 -11.68
N THR A 486 -18.82 14.01 -10.68
CA THR A 486 -18.14 15.24 -10.27
C THR A 486 -16.67 14.97 -9.90
N GLU A 487 -15.76 15.41 -10.75
CA GLU A 487 -14.32 15.42 -10.53
C GLU A 487 -13.96 16.48 -9.46
N LYS A 488 -13.80 16.06 -8.19
CA LYS A 488 -13.24 16.93 -7.14
C LYS A 488 -11.72 16.98 -7.26
N LYS A 489 -11.21 17.96 -8.00
CA LYS A 489 -9.82 18.43 -7.90
C LYS A 489 -9.61 19.11 -6.54
N GLN A 490 -8.95 18.41 -5.61
CA GLN A 490 -8.35 19.02 -4.42
C GLN A 490 -6.98 19.59 -4.80
N HIS A 491 -6.94 20.91 -4.97
CA HIS A 491 -5.69 21.68 -4.90
C HIS A 491 -5.16 21.64 -3.46
N ILE A 492 -4.05 20.95 -3.24
CA ILE A 492 -3.25 21.11 -2.02
C ILE A 492 -2.25 22.24 -2.30
N ALA A 493 -2.46 23.35 -1.59
CA ALA A 493 -1.51 24.46 -1.55
C ALA A 493 -0.30 24.05 -0.70
N GLY A 494 0.89 24.20 -1.28
CA GLY A 494 2.16 24.05 -0.59
C GLY A 494 2.39 25.21 0.38
N ALA A 495 2.77 24.88 1.61
CA ALA A 495 3.36 25.81 2.55
C ALA A 495 4.89 25.73 2.37
N HIS A 496 5.44 26.85 1.91
CA HIS A 496 6.84 27.20 1.96
C HIS A 496 7.10 27.69 3.39
N GLU A 497 8.01 27.08 4.14
CA GLU A 497 8.58 27.69 5.34
C GLU A 497 10.10 27.67 5.21
N GLU A 498 10.65 28.88 5.15
CA GLU A 498 12.06 29.19 5.31
C GLU A 498 12.42 29.08 6.80
N HIS A 499 13.47 28.34 7.13
CA HIS A 499 14.48 28.73 8.12
C HIS A 499 15.74 27.88 8.03
#